data_AF-U1X0A1-F1
#
_entry.id   AF-U1X0A1-F1
#
_cell.length_a   1.000
_cell.length_b   1.000
_cell.length_c   1.000
_cell.angle_alpha   90.00
_cell.angle_beta   90.00
_cell.angle_gamma   90.00
#
_symmetry.space_group_name_H-M   'P 1'
#
loop_
_entity.id
_entity.type
_entity.pdbx_description
1 polymer ?
#
loop_
_entity_poly.entity_id
_entity_poly.type
_entity_poly.pdbx_seq_one_letter_code
_entity_poly.pdbx_strand_id
1 'polypeptide(L)'
;MKLEFTLIETLCLAVLLLLFGYYIRRKVKVLERFCIPAPVIGGLLFSILVMILKEADVATIKLDVSLQSSFMLAFFTTVGLGASFSLVKQGGKLLIVYWLLCGFVAIFQNVIGVSLAKLMDIHPLLGVMAGAVSMEGGHGAAGAFGPTIESLGVPAATTVGIAAATFGLIFGSLIGGPISRHLITKHGLKPQALNEEIVSFEAAAGIDKSESDLTATRFFTHIALITFCMSMGVIISKAFSQVTSFVLPEYVGAMFLAVIIRNINDRFGFMKFNLNCVNLIGDISLGIFLSMALMNLKIWEVFSLAVPLFIILIFQVVFIVLYGIFVAFRLLGKNYDAAVMVGGLAGHGLGGTPNAMANMGAITERFGESKRAFLIVPVVGAFLIDLFGIPSIITFINLFK
;
A
#
# COMPACT_ATOMS: atom_id res chain seq x y z
N MET A 1 -19.33 1.65 -31.64
CA MET A 1 -20.10 0.49 -31.11
C MET A 1 -20.10 0.51 -29.57
N LYS A 2 -21.18 0.09 -28.87
CA LYS A 2 -21.16 -0.04 -27.39
C LYS A 2 -21.01 -1.51 -27.00
N LEU A 3 -20.05 -1.82 -26.14
CA LEU A 3 -19.83 -3.16 -25.59
C LEU A 3 -20.03 -3.11 -24.08
N GLU A 4 -20.99 -3.88 -23.58
CA GLU A 4 -21.27 -3.98 -22.14
C GLU A 4 -20.89 -5.38 -21.65
N PHE A 5 -20.05 -5.44 -20.61
CA PHE A 5 -19.61 -6.68 -20.00
C PHE A 5 -20.38 -6.87 -18.69
N THR A 6 -20.96 -8.05 -18.52
CA THR A 6 -21.61 -8.47 -17.28
C THR A 6 -20.59 -8.65 -16.16
N LEU A 7 -21.05 -8.81 -14.92
CA LEU A 7 -20.22 -9.02 -13.74
C LEU A 7 -19.25 -10.21 -13.90
N ILE A 8 -19.73 -11.36 -14.43
CA ILE A 8 -18.91 -12.56 -14.60
C ILE A 8 -17.88 -12.37 -15.72
N GLU A 9 -18.26 -11.74 -16.84
CA GLU A 9 -17.33 -11.45 -17.94
C GLU A 9 -16.25 -10.45 -17.50
N THR A 10 -16.63 -9.44 -16.73
CA THR A 10 -15.73 -8.44 -16.14
C THR A 10 -14.75 -9.09 -15.16
N LEU A 11 -15.23 -9.99 -14.30
CA LEU A 11 -14.35 -10.77 -13.41
C LEU A 11 -13.37 -11.65 -14.19
N CYS A 12 -13.85 -12.37 -15.21
CA CYS A 12 -13.01 -13.19 -16.06
C CYS A 12 -11.91 -12.35 -16.72
N LEU A 13 -12.28 -11.21 -17.30
CA LEU A 13 -11.34 -10.28 -17.92
C LEU A 13 -10.31 -9.77 -16.92
N ALA A 14 -10.72 -9.37 -15.71
CA ALA A 14 -9.81 -8.91 -14.67
C ALA A 14 -8.77 -9.98 -14.30
N VAL A 15 -9.20 -11.23 -14.14
CA VAL A 15 -8.27 -12.34 -13.83
C VAL A 15 -7.33 -12.61 -15.02
N LEU A 16 -7.83 -12.58 -16.26
CA LEU A 16 -6.98 -12.76 -17.45
C LEU A 16 -5.95 -11.63 -17.59
N LEU A 17 -6.33 -10.38 -17.37
CA LEU A 17 -5.43 -9.23 -17.40
C LEU A 17 -4.38 -9.32 -16.29
N LEU A 18 -4.76 -9.77 -15.09
CA LEU A 18 -3.83 -10.03 -14.00
C LEU A 18 -2.78 -11.09 -14.38
N LEU A 19 -3.21 -12.24 -14.93
CA LEU A 19 -2.32 -13.30 -15.39
C LEU A 19 -1.41 -12.82 -16.54
N PHE A 20 -1.96 -12.03 -17.46
CA PHE A 20 -1.19 -11.41 -18.53
C PHE A 20 -0.14 -10.42 -17.99
N GLY A 21 -0.51 -9.64 -16.97
CA GLY A 21 0.42 -8.77 -16.25
C GLY A 21 1.56 -9.54 -15.60
N TYR A 22 1.28 -10.70 -14.97
CA TYR A 22 2.32 -11.59 -14.44
C TYR A 22 3.25 -12.10 -15.53
N TYR A 23 2.69 -12.51 -16.67
CA TYR A 23 3.47 -12.96 -17.82
C TYR A 23 4.42 -11.87 -18.32
N ILE A 24 3.93 -10.64 -18.53
CA ILE A 24 4.75 -9.51 -18.99
C ILE A 24 5.82 -9.16 -17.95
N ARG A 25 5.44 -9.05 -16.68
CA ARG A 25 6.37 -8.70 -15.59
C ARG A 25 7.59 -9.64 -15.57
N ARG A 26 7.37 -10.94 -15.75
CA ARG A 26 8.43 -11.95 -15.82
C ARG A 26 9.33 -11.84 -17.05
N LYS A 27 8.83 -11.27 -18.15
CA LYS A 27 9.58 -11.11 -19.40
C LYS A 27 10.34 -9.78 -19.45
N VAL A 28 9.80 -8.73 -18.83
CA VAL A 28 10.35 -7.38 -18.87
C VAL A 28 11.04 -7.05 -17.54
N LYS A 29 12.34 -7.31 -17.47
CA LYS A 29 13.16 -7.10 -16.26
C LYS A 29 13.06 -5.70 -15.65
N VAL A 30 12.77 -4.68 -16.46
CA VAL A 30 12.58 -3.30 -15.98
C VAL A 30 11.35 -3.19 -15.08
N LEU A 31 10.23 -3.82 -15.45
CA LEU A 31 8.99 -3.80 -14.65
C LEU A 31 9.16 -4.57 -13.35
N GLU A 32 9.88 -5.70 -13.39
CA GLU A 32 10.22 -6.46 -12.20
C GLU A 32 11.15 -5.67 -11.26
N ARG A 33 12.18 -5.02 -11.81
CA ARG A 33 13.16 -4.20 -11.05
C ARG A 33 12.49 -3.04 -10.33
N PHE A 34 11.49 -2.40 -10.94
CA PHE A 34 10.73 -1.31 -10.32
C PHE A 34 9.51 -1.80 -9.55
N CYS A 35 9.42 -3.10 -9.27
CA CYS A 35 8.36 -3.71 -8.47
C CYS A 35 6.94 -3.38 -8.98
N ILE A 36 6.77 -3.12 -10.28
CA ILE A 36 5.47 -2.75 -10.85
C ILE A 36 4.50 -3.94 -10.71
N PRO A 37 3.36 -3.77 -10.03
CA PRO A 37 2.43 -4.88 -9.79
C PRO A 37 1.86 -5.44 -11.09
N ALA A 38 1.64 -6.76 -11.13
CA ALA A 38 0.98 -7.41 -12.27
C ALA A 38 -0.41 -6.83 -12.62
N PRO A 39 -1.30 -6.52 -11.64
CA PRO A 39 -2.56 -5.85 -11.94
C PRO A 39 -2.37 -4.52 -12.68
N VAL A 40 -1.36 -3.73 -12.27
CA VAL A 40 -1.01 -2.43 -12.88
C VAL A 40 -0.64 -2.60 -14.34
N ILE A 41 0.21 -3.57 -14.66
CA ILE A 41 0.64 -3.83 -16.03
C ILE A 41 -0.56 -4.24 -16.90
N GLY A 42 -1.32 -5.26 -16.49
CA GLY A 42 -2.44 -5.77 -17.27
C GLY A 42 -3.57 -4.77 -17.42
N GLY A 43 -4.01 -4.18 -16.30
CA GLY A 43 -5.12 -3.24 -16.26
C GLY A 43 -4.83 -1.92 -17.00
N LEU A 44 -3.62 -1.35 -16.87
CA LEU A 44 -3.27 -0.13 -17.61
C LEU A 44 -3.16 -0.36 -19.11
N LEU A 45 -2.58 -1.49 -19.56
CA LEU A 45 -2.55 -1.83 -20.98
C LEU A 45 -3.96 -1.93 -21.57
N PHE A 46 -4.88 -2.54 -20.82
CA PHE A 46 -6.28 -2.59 -21.22
C PHE A 46 -6.93 -1.20 -21.25
N SER A 47 -6.72 -0.37 -20.23
CA SER A 47 -7.27 0.99 -20.20
C SER A 47 -6.72 1.90 -21.31
N ILE A 48 -5.46 1.71 -21.71
CA ILE A 48 -4.87 2.38 -22.89
C ILE A 48 -5.57 1.90 -24.17
N LEU A 49 -5.81 0.60 -24.32
CA LEU A 49 -6.57 0.06 -25.45
C LEU A 49 -7.99 0.63 -25.52
N VAL A 50 -8.70 0.66 -24.38
CA VAL A 50 -10.04 1.26 -24.27
C VAL A 50 -10.02 2.73 -24.67
N MET A 51 -9.02 3.48 -24.21
CA MET A 51 -8.83 4.88 -24.60
C MET A 51 -8.65 5.02 -26.11
N ILE A 52 -7.77 4.22 -26.73
CA ILE A 52 -7.55 4.26 -28.18
C ILE A 52 -8.84 3.95 -28.95
N LEU A 53 -9.59 2.92 -28.54
CA LEU A 53 -10.86 2.55 -29.18
C LEU A 53 -11.92 3.65 -29.05
N LYS A 54 -11.95 4.36 -27.93
CA LYS A 54 -12.86 5.48 -27.68
C LYS A 54 -12.48 6.71 -28.52
N GLU A 55 -11.21 7.10 -28.53
CA GLU A 55 -10.73 8.27 -29.28
C GLU A 55 -10.83 8.06 -30.80
N ALA A 56 -10.71 6.81 -31.27
CA ALA A 56 -10.91 6.44 -32.67
C ALA A 56 -12.39 6.24 -33.06
N ASP A 57 -13.33 6.49 -32.14
CA ASP A 57 -14.79 6.27 -32.30
C ASP A 57 -15.18 4.84 -32.73
N VAL A 58 -14.33 3.86 -32.44
CA VAL A 58 -14.55 2.45 -32.79
C VAL A 58 -15.51 1.81 -31.79
N ALA A 59 -15.20 1.91 -30.50
CA ALA A 59 -15.99 1.28 -29.45
C ALA A 59 -15.91 2.00 -28.10
N THR A 60 -17.04 1.97 -27.37
CA THR A 60 -17.14 2.38 -25.97
C THR A 60 -17.42 1.14 -25.13
N ILE A 61 -16.51 0.83 -24.20
CA ILE A 61 -16.60 -0.34 -23.32
C ILE A 61 -17.16 0.09 -21.96
N LYS A 62 -18.13 -0.67 -21.45
CA LYS A 62 -18.69 -0.51 -20.11
C LYS A 62 -18.54 -1.83 -19.34
N LEU A 63 -17.97 -1.74 -18.15
CA LEU A 63 -17.64 -2.89 -17.31
C LEU A 63 -18.49 -2.85 -16.03
N ASP A 64 -19.01 -4.00 -15.61
CA ASP A 64 -19.65 -4.16 -14.30
C ASP A 64 -18.60 -4.50 -13.23
N VAL A 65 -18.13 -3.47 -12.52
CA VAL A 65 -17.10 -3.57 -11.48
C VAL A 65 -17.66 -3.78 -10.08
N SER A 66 -18.90 -4.26 -9.93
CA SER A 66 -19.56 -4.39 -8.62
C SER A 66 -18.81 -5.29 -7.61
N LEU A 67 -17.97 -6.22 -8.08
CA LEU A 67 -17.11 -7.05 -7.20
C LEU A 67 -15.85 -6.33 -6.69
N GLN A 68 -15.47 -5.20 -7.28
CA GLN A 68 -14.26 -4.46 -6.91
C GLN A 68 -14.26 -4.09 -5.42
N SER A 69 -15.39 -3.58 -4.92
CA SER A 69 -15.54 -3.18 -3.51
C SER A 69 -15.47 -4.37 -2.56
N SER A 70 -16.05 -5.52 -2.92
CA SER A 70 -15.99 -6.75 -2.14
C SER A 70 -14.56 -7.25 -1.95
N PHE A 71 -13.76 -7.29 -3.03
CA PHE A 71 -12.36 -7.69 -2.95
C PHE A 71 -11.48 -6.65 -2.24
N MET A 72 -11.77 -5.37 -2.41
CA MET A 72 -11.12 -4.29 -1.67
C MET A 72 -11.34 -4.44 -0.15
N LEU A 73 -12.59 -4.65 0.28
CA LEU A 73 -12.93 -4.89 1.68
C LEU A 73 -12.22 -6.12 2.22
N ALA A 74 -12.20 -7.23 1.47
CA ALA A 74 -11.50 -8.44 1.88
C ALA A 74 -9.99 -8.19 2.05
N PHE A 75 -9.35 -7.51 1.10
CA PHE A 75 -7.93 -7.15 1.18
C PHE A 75 -7.62 -6.33 2.43
N PHE A 76 -8.27 -5.19 2.64
CA PHE A 76 -7.98 -4.35 3.82
C PHE A 76 -8.35 -5.03 5.14
N THR A 77 -9.35 -5.92 5.13
CA THR A 77 -9.64 -6.77 6.29
C THR A 77 -8.47 -7.70 6.61
N THR A 78 -7.84 -8.30 5.60
CA THR A 78 -6.65 -9.15 5.80
C THR A 78 -5.46 -8.37 6.32
N VAL A 79 -5.27 -7.13 5.88
CA VAL A 79 -4.24 -6.21 6.43
C VAL A 79 -4.49 -5.96 7.93
N GLY A 80 -5.74 -5.69 8.31
CA GLY A 80 -6.13 -5.55 9.71
C GLY A 80 -5.86 -6.80 10.55
N LEU A 81 -6.12 -8.00 9.98
CA LEU A 81 -5.81 -9.27 10.62
C LEU A 81 -4.30 -9.55 10.71
N GLY A 82 -3.48 -8.91 9.88
CA GLY A 82 -2.02 -8.94 9.99
C GLY A 82 -1.50 -8.19 11.22
N ALA A 83 -2.23 -7.18 11.71
CA ALA A 83 -1.80 -6.32 12.80
C ALA A 83 -1.87 -6.99 14.18
N SER A 84 -0.71 -7.42 14.68
CA SER A 84 -0.56 -8.03 16.01
C SER A 84 0.32 -7.20 16.94
N PHE A 85 -0.19 -6.86 18.12
CA PHE A 85 0.60 -6.22 19.18
C PHE A 85 1.72 -7.13 19.73
N SER A 86 1.60 -8.44 19.55
CA SER A 86 2.69 -9.37 19.90
C SER A 86 3.91 -9.15 19.00
N LEU A 87 3.70 -8.88 17.70
CA LEU A 87 4.75 -8.54 16.75
C LEU A 87 5.40 -7.19 17.07
N VAL A 88 4.61 -6.20 17.48
CA VAL A 88 5.11 -4.88 17.90
C VAL A 88 6.11 -5.02 19.05
N LYS A 89 5.81 -5.87 20.04
CA LYS A 89 6.67 -6.09 21.21
C LYS A 89 8.04 -6.67 20.83
N GLN A 90 8.11 -7.51 19.80
CA GLN A 90 9.35 -8.16 19.38
C GLN A 90 10.33 -7.19 18.70
N GLY A 91 9.83 -6.15 18.00
CA GLY A 91 10.69 -5.13 17.40
C GLY A 91 11.24 -4.09 18.39
N GLY A 92 10.75 -4.09 19.64
CA GLY A 92 11.27 -3.27 20.73
C GLY A 92 11.17 -1.76 20.50
N LYS A 93 12.01 -1.00 21.21
CA LYS A 93 11.99 0.47 21.17
C LYS A 93 12.27 1.03 19.77
N LEU A 94 13.16 0.40 19.01
CA LEU A 94 13.55 0.88 17.68
C LEU A 94 12.39 0.77 16.68
N LEU A 95 11.55 -0.28 16.78
CA LEU A 95 10.35 -0.40 15.98
C LEU A 95 9.38 0.75 16.23
N ILE A 96 9.13 1.10 17.49
CA ILE A 96 8.23 2.22 17.83
C ILE A 96 8.77 3.53 17.26
N VAL A 97 10.08 3.77 17.36
CA VAL A 97 10.71 4.96 16.76
C VAL A 97 10.51 4.98 15.24
N TYR A 98 10.80 3.87 14.55
CA TYR A 98 10.59 3.78 13.11
C TYR A 98 9.12 3.98 12.70
N TRP A 99 8.19 3.37 13.45
CA TRP A 99 6.77 3.52 13.22
C TRP A 99 6.27 4.97 13.35
N LEU A 100 6.73 5.69 14.37
CA LEU A 100 6.42 7.11 14.53
C LEU A 100 7.05 7.97 13.41
N LEU A 101 8.24 7.61 12.93
CA LEU A 101 8.86 8.27 11.79
C LEU A 101 8.03 8.09 10.50
N CYS A 102 7.46 6.90 10.27
CA CYS A 102 6.54 6.67 9.16
C CYS A 102 5.22 7.43 9.35
N GLY A 103 4.65 7.43 10.56
CA GLY A 103 3.45 8.24 10.85
C GLY A 103 3.65 9.74 10.59
N PHE A 104 4.85 10.27 10.88
CA PHE A 104 5.22 11.64 10.52
C PHE A 104 5.27 11.85 9.00
N VAL A 105 5.82 10.88 8.25
CA VAL A 105 5.80 10.90 6.78
C VAL A 105 4.36 10.97 6.26
N ALA A 106 3.47 10.10 6.73
CA ALA A 106 2.06 10.11 6.31
C ALA A 106 1.39 11.49 6.48
N ILE A 107 1.63 12.16 7.60
CA ILE A 107 1.07 13.50 7.83
C ILE A 107 1.69 14.51 6.86
N PHE A 108 3.01 14.56 6.74
CA PHE A 108 3.69 15.55 5.92
C PHE A 108 3.45 15.36 4.42
N GLN A 109 3.31 14.12 3.95
CA GLN A 109 2.96 13.88 2.55
C GLN A 109 1.58 14.42 2.19
N ASN A 110 0.61 14.32 3.11
CA ASN A 110 -0.70 14.96 2.94
C ASN A 110 -0.60 16.49 2.99
N VAL A 111 0.20 17.05 3.91
CA VAL A 111 0.46 18.50 3.97
C VAL A 111 1.05 19.00 2.66
N ILE A 112 2.10 18.35 2.15
CA ILE A 112 2.77 18.70 0.89
C ILE A 112 1.78 18.61 -0.27
N GLY A 113 1.07 17.48 -0.37
CA GLY A 113 0.11 17.22 -1.43
C GLY A 113 -1.00 18.28 -1.48
N VAL A 114 -1.66 18.54 -0.35
CA VAL A 114 -2.72 19.55 -0.25
C VAL A 114 -2.20 20.96 -0.52
N SER A 115 -1.05 21.32 0.04
CA SER A 115 -0.51 22.68 -0.09
C SER A 115 -0.15 22.99 -1.54
N LEU A 116 0.52 22.06 -2.21
CA LEU A 116 0.89 22.21 -3.62
C LEU A 116 -0.33 22.09 -4.54
N ALA A 117 -1.31 21.24 -4.22
CA ALA A 117 -2.57 21.19 -4.96
C ALA A 117 -3.25 22.57 -5.00
N LYS A 118 -3.35 23.25 -3.85
CA LYS A 118 -3.89 24.62 -3.76
C LYS A 118 -3.05 25.63 -4.54
N LEU A 119 -1.72 25.54 -4.47
CA LEU A 119 -0.83 26.45 -5.21
C LEU A 119 -0.91 26.26 -6.73
N MET A 120 -1.21 25.05 -7.18
CA MET A 120 -1.37 24.69 -8.60
C MET A 120 -2.83 24.80 -9.08
N ASP A 121 -3.72 25.36 -8.27
CA ASP A 121 -5.14 25.57 -8.57
C ASP A 121 -5.90 24.27 -8.94
N ILE A 122 -5.57 23.17 -8.25
CA ILE A 122 -6.30 21.90 -8.35
C ILE A 122 -6.94 21.54 -7.00
N HIS A 123 -7.96 20.67 -7.03
CA HIS A 123 -8.71 20.32 -5.83
C HIS A 123 -7.79 19.71 -4.74
N PRO A 124 -7.86 20.16 -3.47
CA PRO A 124 -6.98 19.68 -2.40
C PRO A 124 -7.00 18.17 -2.18
N LEU A 125 -8.16 17.52 -2.37
CA LEU A 125 -8.27 16.06 -2.26
C LEU A 125 -7.49 15.30 -3.34
N LEU A 126 -7.23 15.89 -4.51
CA LEU A 126 -6.28 15.32 -5.48
C LEU A 126 -4.84 15.40 -4.94
N GLY A 127 -4.53 16.43 -4.16
CA GLY A 127 -3.30 16.53 -3.38
C GLY A 127 -3.18 15.44 -2.31
N VAL A 128 -4.28 15.08 -1.63
CA VAL A 128 -4.31 13.93 -0.70
C VAL A 128 -4.06 12.62 -1.45
N MET A 129 -4.67 12.44 -2.63
CA MET A 129 -4.39 11.29 -3.49
C MET A 129 -2.92 11.25 -3.91
N ALA A 130 -2.31 12.37 -4.28
CA ALA A 130 -0.87 12.47 -4.59
C ALA A 130 0.04 12.51 -3.35
N GLY A 131 -0.54 12.41 -2.15
CA GLY A 131 0.13 12.40 -0.86
C GLY A 131 0.23 11.00 -0.27
N ALA A 132 -0.06 10.87 1.02
CA ALA A 132 0.14 9.62 1.75
C ALA A 132 -0.68 8.46 1.20
N VAL A 133 -1.84 8.73 0.60
CA VAL A 133 -2.69 7.71 -0.05
C VAL A 133 -1.88 6.88 -1.05
N SER A 134 -1.10 7.54 -1.89
CA SER A 134 -0.40 6.87 -2.99
C SER A 134 1.07 6.63 -2.70
N MET A 135 1.72 7.53 -1.97
CA MET A 135 3.15 7.43 -1.68
C MET A 135 3.41 6.30 -0.66
N GLU A 136 2.77 6.35 0.50
CA GLU A 136 2.97 5.33 1.54
C GLU A 136 1.97 4.18 1.40
N GLY A 137 0.71 4.48 1.06
CA GLY A 137 -0.34 3.48 0.89
C GLY A 137 -0.31 2.70 -0.44
N GLY A 138 0.42 3.18 -1.44
CA GLY A 138 0.57 2.54 -2.75
C GLY A 138 -0.74 2.38 -3.53
N HIS A 139 -0.72 1.51 -4.54
CA HIS A 139 -1.88 1.28 -5.42
C HIS A 139 -3.12 0.77 -4.68
N GLY A 140 -2.92 -0.02 -3.62
CA GLY A 140 -4.01 -0.57 -2.81
C GLY A 140 -4.85 0.53 -2.17
N ALA A 141 -4.20 1.47 -1.46
CA ALA A 141 -4.86 2.61 -0.86
C ALA A 141 -5.39 3.60 -1.90
N ALA A 142 -4.64 3.85 -2.99
CA ALA A 142 -5.11 4.70 -4.08
C ALA A 142 -6.41 4.20 -4.72
N GLY A 143 -6.51 2.89 -5.00
CA GLY A 143 -7.73 2.29 -5.54
C GLY A 143 -8.90 2.25 -4.55
N ALA A 144 -8.62 2.39 -3.25
CA ALA A 144 -9.64 2.31 -2.20
C ALA A 144 -10.18 3.68 -1.76
N PHE A 145 -9.29 4.66 -1.61
CA PHE A 145 -9.68 6.04 -1.29
C PHE A 145 -10.18 6.80 -2.52
N GLY A 146 -9.72 6.47 -3.73
CA GLY A 146 -10.13 7.12 -4.98
C GLY A 146 -11.66 7.19 -5.15
N PRO A 147 -12.39 6.05 -5.10
CA PRO A 147 -13.85 6.05 -5.19
C PRO A 147 -14.55 6.83 -4.07
N THR A 148 -13.96 6.88 -2.87
CA THR A 148 -14.49 7.68 -1.76
C THR A 148 -14.38 9.17 -2.06
N ILE A 149 -13.27 9.63 -2.64
CA ILE A 149 -13.09 11.04 -2.98
C ILE A 149 -13.92 11.42 -4.22
N GLU A 150 -14.08 10.51 -5.18
CA GLU A 150 -14.96 10.71 -6.33
C GLU A 150 -16.44 10.84 -5.92
N SER A 151 -16.89 10.11 -4.90
CA SER A 151 -18.25 10.25 -4.37
C SER A 151 -18.49 11.58 -3.64
N LEU A 152 -17.41 12.29 -3.25
CA LEU A 152 -17.46 13.66 -2.74
C LEU A 152 -17.49 14.72 -3.85
N GLY A 153 -17.55 14.31 -5.12
CA GLY A 153 -17.64 15.23 -6.27
C GLY A 153 -16.29 15.66 -6.85
N VAL A 154 -15.19 15.00 -6.49
CA VAL A 154 -13.86 15.27 -7.03
C VAL A 154 -13.52 14.24 -8.11
N PRO A 155 -13.68 14.57 -9.40
CA PRO A 155 -13.45 13.60 -10.49
C PRO A 155 -11.98 13.20 -10.59
N ALA A 156 -11.74 12.06 -11.24
CA ALA A 156 -10.42 11.50 -11.54
C ALA A 156 -9.53 11.17 -10.33
N ALA A 157 -10.06 11.19 -9.09
CA ALA A 157 -9.25 10.94 -7.89
C ALA A 157 -8.60 9.55 -7.91
N THR A 158 -9.32 8.52 -8.36
CA THR A 158 -8.77 7.16 -8.52
C THR A 158 -7.62 7.16 -9.52
N THR A 159 -7.80 7.79 -10.69
CA THR A 159 -6.77 7.87 -11.73
C THR A 159 -5.54 8.63 -11.27
N VAL A 160 -5.71 9.77 -10.57
CA VAL A 160 -4.62 10.55 -9.98
C VAL A 160 -3.85 9.73 -8.97
N GLY A 161 -4.55 9.05 -8.06
CA GLY A 161 -3.93 8.20 -7.05
C GLY A 161 -3.11 7.07 -7.65
N ILE A 162 -3.66 6.33 -8.60
CA ILE A 162 -2.94 5.23 -9.26
C ILE A 162 -1.70 5.75 -10.02
N ALA A 163 -1.82 6.88 -10.71
CA ALA A 163 -0.68 7.48 -11.42
C ALA A 163 0.42 7.90 -10.42
N ALA A 164 0.04 8.56 -9.33
CA ALA A 164 0.92 8.93 -8.24
C ALA A 164 1.61 7.71 -7.61
N ALA A 165 0.87 6.65 -7.31
CA ALA A 165 1.40 5.42 -6.72
C ALA A 165 2.41 4.75 -7.65
N THR A 166 2.15 4.75 -8.96
CA THR A 166 3.09 4.21 -9.96
C THR A 166 4.38 5.02 -10.03
N PHE A 167 4.29 6.34 -10.04
CA PHE A 167 5.45 7.22 -9.97
C PHE A 167 6.25 6.97 -8.69
N GLY A 168 5.56 6.94 -7.54
CA GLY A 168 6.17 6.72 -6.24
C GLY A 168 6.91 5.38 -6.19
N LEU A 169 6.32 4.30 -6.72
CA LEU A 169 6.97 2.99 -6.80
C LEU A 169 8.29 3.04 -7.58
N ILE A 170 8.31 3.71 -8.73
CA ILE A 170 9.54 3.86 -9.52
C ILE A 170 10.59 4.65 -8.74
N PHE A 171 10.23 5.83 -8.22
CA PHE A 171 11.19 6.71 -7.55
C PHE A 171 11.64 6.17 -6.19
N GLY A 172 10.76 5.49 -5.45
CA GLY A 172 11.10 4.81 -4.19
C GLY A 172 12.17 3.73 -4.38
N SER A 173 12.09 2.94 -5.45
CA SER A 173 13.14 1.97 -5.81
C SER A 173 14.43 2.65 -6.27
N LEU A 174 14.35 3.80 -6.95
CA LEU A 174 15.52 4.51 -7.47
C LEU A 174 16.34 5.18 -6.37
N ILE A 175 15.71 5.79 -5.36
CA ILE A 175 16.42 6.62 -4.38
C ILE A 175 16.94 5.85 -3.17
N GLY A 176 16.36 4.70 -2.81
CA GLY A 176 16.70 3.99 -1.57
C GLY A 176 18.16 3.57 -1.50
N GLY A 177 18.65 2.88 -2.55
CA GLY A 177 20.06 2.48 -2.65
C GLY A 177 21.04 3.66 -2.59
N PRO A 178 20.87 4.72 -3.40
CA PRO A 178 21.70 5.92 -3.33
C PRO A 178 21.73 6.61 -1.97
N ILE A 179 20.58 6.77 -1.29
CA ILE A 179 20.53 7.39 0.04
C ILE A 179 21.32 6.56 1.05
N SER A 180 21.04 5.26 1.12
CA SER A 180 21.73 4.36 2.06
C SER A 180 23.22 4.28 1.78
N ARG A 181 23.62 4.21 0.50
CA ARG A 181 25.03 4.25 0.11
C ARG A 181 25.70 5.54 0.57
N HIS A 182 25.07 6.70 0.36
CA HIS A 182 25.60 7.99 0.82
C HIS A 182 25.83 7.99 2.33
N LEU A 183 24.86 7.52 3.12
CA LEU A 183 24.95 7.45 4.58
C LEU A 183 26.06 6.49 5.03
N ILE A 184 26.14 5.30 4.44
CA ILE A 184 27.14 4.29 4.76
C ILE A 184 28.55 4.80 4.47
N THR A 185 28.80 5.34 3.28
CA THR A 185 30.14 5.79 2.89
C THR A 185 30.58 7.03 3.63
N LYS A 186 29.67 8.01 3.82
CA LYS A 186 29.97 9.26 4.53
C LYS A 186 30.34 9.04 6.00
N HIS A 187 29.69 8.07 6.65
CA HIS A 187 29.90 7.79 8.07
C HIS A 187 30.80 6.57 8.33
N GLY A 188 31.34 5.92 7.29
CA GLY A 188 32.21 4.76 7.44
C GLY A 188 31.52 3.58 8.13
N LEU A 189 30.22 3.41 7.93
CA LEU A 189 29.39 2.44 8.65
C LEU A 189 29.71 1.01 8.19
N LYS A 190 29.72 0.07 9.13
CA LYS A 190 29.93 -1.36 8.86
C LYS A 190 28.80 -2.18 9.45
N PRO A 191 28.44 -3.33 8.85
CA PRO A 191 27.53 -4.29 9.45
C PRO A 191 28.02 -4.63 10.85
N GLN A 192 27.11 -4.53 11.82
CA GLN A 192 27.43 -4.88 13.19
C GLN A 192 27.23 -6.38 13.37
N ALA A 193 28.26 -7.09 13.84
CA ALA A 193 28.08 -8.47 14.28
C ALA A 193 27.19 -8.44 15.54
N LEU A 194 25.96 -8.93 15.42
CA LEU A 194 25.02 -8.99 16.54
C LEU A 194 25.36 -10.20 17.42
N ASN A 195 25.62 -9.94 18.70
CA ASN A 195 25.72 -10.96 19.76
C ASN A 195 24.34 -11.37 20.31
N GLU A 196 23.25 -10.72 19.88
CA GLU A 196 21.87 -11.02 20.27
C GLU A 196 21.18 -11.87 19.19
N GLU A 197 20.52 -12.96 19.61
CA GLU A 197 19.61 -13.72 18.74
C GLU A 197 18.37 -12.89 18.42
N ILE A 198 18.42 -12.14 17.32
CA ILE A 198 17.25 -11.48 16.75
C ILE A 198 16.42 -12.53 16.01
N VAL A 199 15.21 -12.78 16.52
CA VAL A 199 14.21 -13.63 15.88
C VAL A 199 13.85 -13.03 14.51
N SER A 200 13.85 -13.85 13.45
CA SER A 200 13.45 -13.38 12.11
C SER A 200 11.98 -12.99 12.08
N PHE A 201 11.57 -12.16 11.12
CA PHE A 201 10.16 -11.76 10.96
C PHE A 201 9.21 -12.97 10.87
N GLU A 202 9.61 -14.03 10.17
CA GLU A 202 8.81 -15.24 10.00
C GLU A 202 8.60 -15.96 11.33
N ALA A 203 9.67 -16.15 12.09
CA ALA A 203 9.59 -16.78 13.41
C ALA A 203 8.81 -15.89 14.41
N ALA A 204 9.01 -14.58 14.33
CA ALA A 204 8.30 -13.55 15.07
C ALA A 204 6.78 -13.65 14.86
N ALA A 205 6.37 -13.71 13.59
CA ALA A 205 4.99 -13.80 13.14
C ALA A 205 4.33 -15.18 13.33
N GLY A 206 5.05 -16.15 13.91
CA GLY A 206 4.55 -17.52 14.08
C GLY A 206 4.29 -18.20 12.73
N ILE A 207 5.01 -17.79 11.68
CA ILE A 207 4.97 -18.43 10.37
C ILE A 207 5.75 -19.74 10.49
N ASP A 208 5.02 -20.83 10.71
CA ASP A 208 5.59 -22.16 10.79
C ASP A 208 6.15 -22.57 9.40
N LYS A 209 7.43 -22.94 9.34
CA LYS A 209 8.06 -23.46 8.11
C LYS A 209 7.68 -24.92 7.84
N SER A 210 7.11 -25.61 8.83
CA SER A 210 6.40 -26.85 8.56
C SER A 210 5.15 -26.47 7.76
N GLU A 211 4.96 -27.06 6.58
CA GLU A 211 3.74 -26.90 5.80
C GLU A 211 2.54 -27.14 6.73
N SER A 212 1.91 -26.07 7.20
CA SER A 212 0.65 -26.21 7.89
C SER A 212 -0.29 -26.77 6.83
N ASP A 213 -0.76 -28.01 6.98
CA ASP A 213 -1.75 -28.60 6.09
C ASP A 213 -2.88 -27.59 5.86
N LEU A 214 -2.87 -26.94 4.70
CA LEU A 214 -3.88 -25.99 4.27
C LEU A 214 -5.10 -26.83 3.89
N THR A 215 -5.89 -27.19 4.89
CA THR A 215 -7.14 -27.91 4.66
C THR A 215 -8.24 -26.93 4.27
N ALA A 216 -9.20 -27.38 3.46
CA ALA A 216 -10.38 -26.60 3.10
C ALA A 216 -11.09 -26.04 4.35
N THR A 217 -11.20 -26.83 5.42
CA THR A 217 -11.81 -26.40 6.69
C THR A 217 -11.06 -25.23 7.33
N ARG A 218 -9.71 -25.28 7.37
CA ARG A 218 -8.90 -24.17 7.90
C ARG A 218 -9.04 -22.93 7.03
N PHE A 219 -9.08 -23.10 5.70
CA PHE A 219 -9.29 -22.00 4.77
C PHE A 219 -10.66 -21.35 4.97
N PHE A 220 -11.75 -22.14 5.05
CA PHE A 220 -13.10 -21.64 5.32
C PHE A 220 -13.22 -20.95 6.67
N THR A 221 -12.48 -21.40 7.68
CA THR A 221 -12.44 -20.75 9.00
C THR A 221 -11.91 -19.31 8.89
N HIS A 222 -10.86 -19.09 8.10
CA HIS A 222 -10.31 -17.74 7.86
C HIS A 222 -11.21 -16.91 6.96
N ILE A 223 -11.83 -17.50 5.93
CA ILE A 223 -12.85 -16.81 5.12
C ILE A 223 -13.99 -16.33 6.01
N ALA A 224 -14.53 -17.18 6.89
CA ALA A 224 -15.61 -16.83 7.81
C ALA A 224 -15.22 -15.68 8.74
N LEU A 225 -13.98 -15.68 9.24
CA LEU A 225 -13.44 -14.58 10.04
C LEU A 225 -13.38 -13.27 9.24
N ILE A 226 -12.86 -13.32 8.02
CA ILE A 226 -12.73 -12.15 7.14
C ILE A 226 -14.11 -11.60 6.78
N THR A 227 -15.05 -12.44 6.35
CA THR A 227 -16.40 -12.00 5.97
C THR A 227 -17.20 -11.50 7.17
N PHE A 228 -16.98 -12.07 8.37
CA PHE A 228 -17.53 -11.53 9.61
C PHE A 228 -17.03 -10.11 9.88
N CYS A 229 -15.70 -9.88 9.80
CA CYS A 229 -15.10 -8.56 9.99
C CYS A 229 -15.60 -7.56 8.94
N MET A 230 -15.69 -7.98 7.67
CA MET A 230 -16.23 -7.15 6.59
C MET A 230 -17.68 -6.73 6.87
N SER A 231 -18.56 -7.69 7.17
CA SER A 231 -19.98 -7.44 7.42
C SER A 231 -20.19 -6.48 8.59
N MET A 232 -19.60 -6.80 9.75
CA MET A 232 -19.73 -5.98 10.95
C MET A 232 -19.04 -4.62 10.80
N GLY A 233 -17.88 -4.57 10.15
CA GLY A 233 -17.15 -3.33 9.90
C GLY A 233 -17.88 -2.35 8.99
N VAL A 234 -18.57 -2.84 7.97
CA VAL A 234 -19.45 -2.01 7.10
C VAL A 234 -20.59 -1.41 7.92
N ILE A 235 -21.26 -2.23 8.75
CA ILE A 235 -22.35 -1.76 9.61
C ILE A 235 -21.87 -0.65 10.57
N ILE A 236 -20.73 -0.87 11.22
CA ILE A 236 -20.11 0.10 12.14
C ILE A 236 -19.77 1.40 11.38
N SER A 237 -19.16 1.30 10.20
CA SER A 237 -18.74 2.48 9.42
C SER A 237 -19.93 3.32 8.96
N LYS A 238 -21.00 2.67 8.51
CA LYS A 238 -22.24 3.34 8.10
C LYS A 238 -22.92 4.03 9.27
N ALA A 239 -23.08 3.32 10.39
CA ALA A 239 -23.67 3.89 11.60
C ALA A 239 -22.87 5.10 12.10
N PHE A 240 -21.54 4.99 12.13
CA PHE A 240 -20.66 6.09 12.54
C PHE A 240 -20.80 7.31 11.62
N SER A 241 -20.77 7.11 10.30
CA SER A 241 -20.86 8.20 9.32
C SER A 241 -22.22 8.90 9.38
N GLN A 242 -23.31 8.15 9.60
CA GLN A 242 -24.65 8.70 9.74
C GLN A 242 -24.80 9.58 10.99
N VAL A 243 -24.20 9.18 12.11
CA VAL A 243 -24.30 9.92 13.38
C VAL A 243 -23.40 11.16 13.40
N THR A 244 -22.21 11.09 12.81
CA THR A 244 -21.18 12.13 12.96
C THR A 244 -21.02 13.04 11.75
N SER A 245 -21.67 12.74 10.61
CA SER A 245 -21.40 13.36 9.31
C SER A 245 -19.93 13.26 8.86
N PHE A 246 -19.14 12.42 9.52
CA PHE A 246 -17.75 12.17 9.20
C PHE A 246 -17.66 11.12 8.11
N VAL A 247 -16.88 11.37 7.05
CA VAL A 247 -16.70 10.42 5.95
C VAL A 247 -15.74 9.34 6.44
N LEU A 248 -16.28 8.15 6.70
CA LEU A 248 -15.51 6.96 7.07
C LEU A 248 -15.73 5.87 6.01
N PRO A 249 -14.72 5.57 5.15
CA PRO A 249 -14.84 4.52 4.16
C PRO A 249 -15.13 3.15 4.79
N GLU A 250 -15.98 2.35 4.15
CA GLU A 250 -16.45 1.06 4.71
C GLU A 250 -15.32 0.07 5.02
N TYR A 251 -14.30 0.00 4.15
CA TYR A 251 -13.14 -0.88 4.37
C TYR A 251 -12.32 -0.49 5.60
N VAL A 252 -12.37 0.77 6.03
CA VAL A 252 -11.64 1.25 7.21
C VAL A 252 -12.23 0.61 8.46
N GLY A 253 -13.55 0.63 8.62
CA GLY A 253 -14.18 -0.03 9.77
C GLY A 253 -13.97 -1.54 9.76
N ALA A 254 -13.99 -2.18 8.58
CA ALA A 254 -13.66 -3.60 8.45
C ALA A 254 -12.22 -3.91 8.88
N MET A 255 -11.25 -3.11 8.44
CA MET A 255 -9.85 -3.24 8.83
C MET A 255 -9.66 -3.07 10.35
N PHE A 256 -10.18 -1.98 10.95
CA PHE A 256 -10.01 -1.74 12.38
C PHE A 256 -10.71 -2.79 13.25
N LEU A 257 -11.88 -3.29 12.82
CA LEU A 257 -12.53 -4.41 13.49
C LEU A 257 -11.67 -5.68 13.42
N ALA A 258 -11.07 -5.96 12.27
CA ALA A 258 -10.11 -7.06 12.12
C ALA A 258 -8.89 -6.91 13.04
N VAL A 259 -8.32 -5.70 13.20
CA VAL A 259 -7.24 -5.43 14.17
C VAL A 259 -7.68 -5.81 15.58
N ILE A 260 -8.89 -5.38 16.00
CA ILE A 260 -9.42 -5.70 17.33
C ILE A 260 -9.54 -7.21 17.50
N ILE A 261 -10.19 -7.89 16.56
CA ILE A 261 -10.44 -9.34 16.63
C ILE A 261 -9.13 -10.13 16.60
N ARG A 262 -8.15 -9.74 15.77
CA ARG A 262 -6.82 -10.33 15.72
C ARG A 262 -6.15 -10.33 17.09
N ASN A 263 -6.16 -9.18 17.76
CA ASN A 263 -5.48 -9.00 19.04
C ASN A 263 -6.25 -9.65 20.22
N ILE A 264 -7.57 -9.74 20.14
CA ILE A 264 -8.36 -10.58 21.07
C ILE A 264 -7.97 -12.05 20.86
N ASN A 265 -7.84 -12.51 19.62
CA ASN A 265 -7.44 -13.89 19.34
C ASN A 265 -6.02 -14.20 19.84
N ASP A 266 -5.07 -13.28 19.68
CA ASP A 266 -3.70 -13.45 20.19
C ASP A 266 -3.67 -13.60 21.72
N ARG A 267 -4.62 -12.97 22.43
CA ARG A 267 -4.69 -13.05 23.89
C ARG A 267 -5.42 -14.29 24.40
N PHE A 268 -6.52 -14.67 23.76
CA PHE A 268 -7.42 -15.72 24.25
C PHE A 268 -7.32 -17.05 23.50
N GLY A 269 -6.70 -17.07 22.32
CA GLY A 269 -6.46 -18.28 21.54
C GLY A 269 -7.73 -19.00 21.06
N PHE A 270 -8.84 -18.29 20.81
CA PHE A 270 -10.11 -18.90 20.45
C PHE A 270 -10.11 -19.52 19.03
N MET A 271 -9.18 -19.12 18.17
CA MET A 271 -8.93 -19.67 16.83
C MET A 271 -7.43 -19.91 16.61
N LYS A 272 -7.09 -21.03 15.96
CA LYS A 272 -5.75 -21.25 15.40
C LYS A 272 -5.55 -20.38 14.16
N PHE A 273 -5.02 -19.18 14.38
CA PHE A 273 -4.77 -18.21 13.33
C PHE A 273 -3.57 -18.62 12.47
N ASN A 274 -3.70 -18.48 11.15
CA ASN A 274 -2.65 -18.75 10.18
C ASN A 274 -2.43 -17.52 9.30
N LEU A 275 -1.32 -16.83 9.51
CA LEU A 275 -1.00 -15.60 8.78
C LEU A 275 -0.77 -15.86 7.28
N ASN A 276 -0.20 -17.02 6.90
CA ASN A 276 -0.01 -17.37 5.48
C ASN A 276 -1.35 -17.51 4.76
N CYS A 277 -2.35 -18.14 5.41
CA CYS A 277 -3.69 -18.27 4.86
C CYS A 277 -4.34 -16.89 4.65
N VAL A 278 -4.22 -15.99 5.64
CA VAL A 278 -4.74 -14.63 5.57
C VAL A 278 -4.05 -13.82 4.48
N ASN A 279 -2.72 -13.89 4.39
CA ASN A 279 -1.93 -13.20 3.37
C ASN A 279 -2.27 -13.72 1.97
N LEU A 280 -2.44 -15.02 1.79
CA LEU A 280 -2.84 -15.59 0.49
C LEU A 280 -4.22 -15.09 0.04
N ILE A 281 -5.20 -15.06 0.95
CA ILE A 281 -6.53 -14.49 0.66
C ILE A 281 -6.40 -13.00 0.33
N GLY A 282 -5.56 -12.27 1.08
CA GLY A 282 -5.24 -10.87 0.87
C GLY A 282 -4.65 -10.61 -0.52
N ASP A 283 -3.64 -11.36 -0.93
CA ASP A 283 -2.95 -11.22 -2.21
C ASP A 283 -3.87 -11.50 -3.40
N ILE A 284 -4.70 -12.55 -3.30
CA ILE A 284 -5.72 -12.86 -4.32
C ILE A 284 -6.73 -11.70 -4.41
N SER A 285 -7.21 -11.22 -3.26
CA SER A 285 -8.18 -10.13 -3.20
C SER A 285 -7.61 -8.84 -3.77
N LEU A 286 -6.40 -8.46 -3.37
CA LEU A 286 -5.67 -7.30 -3.89
C LEU A 286 -5.49 -7.38 -5.40
N GLY A 287 -5.09 -8.55 -5.91
CA GLY A 287 -4.87 -8.76 -7.34
C GLY A 287 -6.12 -8.52 -8.17
N ILE A 288 -7.25 -9.09 -7.76
CA ILE A 288 -8.54 -8.93 -8.46
C ILE A 288 -9.06 -7.51 -8.32
N PHE A 289 -9.09 -6.97 -7.09
CA PHE A 289 -9.51 -5.60 -6.81
C PHE A 289 -8.75 -4.58 -7.65
N LEU A 290 -7.42 -4.64 -7.63
CA LEU A 290 -6.60 -3.72 -8.40
C LEU A 290 -6.83 -3.91 -9.89
N SER A 291 -6.89 -5.15 -10.38
CA SER A 291 -7.10 -5.36 -11.81
C SER A 291 -8.43 -4.77 -12.29
N MET A 292 -9.51 -4.91 -11.50
CA MET A 292 -10.80 -4.27 -11.79
C MET A 292 -10.72 -2.75 -11.75
N ALA A 293 -10.09 -2.18 -10.73
CA ALA A 293 -9.91 -0.74 -10.62
C ALA A 293 -9.14 -0.17 -11.83
N LEU A 294 -8.06 -0.86 -12.22
CA LEU A 294 -7.11 -0.40 -13.23
C LEU A 294 -7.63 -0.52 -14.66
N MET A 295 -8.36 -1.59 -14.97
CA MET A 295 -8.96 -1.79 -16.30
C MET A 295 -10.17 -0.88 -16.56
N ASN A 296 -10.71 -0.27 -15.51
CA ASN A 296 -11.82 0.69 -15.57
C ASN A 296 -11.33 2.15 -15.51
N LEU A 297 -10.02 2.38 -15.55
CA LEU A 297 -9.45 3.73 -15.45
C LEU A 297 -9.72 4.57 -16.68
N LYS A 298 -10.09 5.82 -16.42
CA LYS A 298 -10.32 6.83 -17.45
C LYS A 298 -9.08 7.72 -17.56
N ILE A 299 -8.07 7.23 -18.27
CA ILE A 299 -6.75 7.87 -18.37
C ILE A 299 -6.85 9.30 -18.95
N TRP A 300 -7.82 9.55 -19.84
CA TRP A 300 -8.02 10.87 -20.43
C TRP A 300 -8.44 11.94 -19.41
N GLU A 301 -8.99 11.57 -18.25
CA GLU A 301 -9.44 12.54 -17.22
C GLU A 301 -8.27 13.21 -16.48
N VAL A 302 -7.04 12.70 -16.58
CA VAL A 302 -5.87 13.24 -15.88
C VAL A 302 -4.91 14.04 -16.75
N PHE A 303 -5.16 14.20 -18.04
CA PHE A 303 -4.25 14.93 -18.93
C PHE A 303 -4.06 16.40 -18.51
N SER A 304 -5.13 17.08 -18.13
CA SER A 304 -5.07 18.46 -17.61
C SER A 304 -4.39 18.55 -16.24
N LEU A 305 -4.32 17.44 -15.50
CA LEU A 305 -3.74 17.35 -14.17
C LEU A 305 -2.27 16.92 -14.18
N ALA A 306 -1.73 16.52 -15.33
CA ALA A 306 -0.41 15.90 -15.43
C ALA A 306 0.73 16.79 -14.90
N VAL A 307 0.75 18.08 -15.26
CA VAL A 307 1.80 19.02 -14.84
C VAL A 307 1.70 19.32 -13.33
N PRO A 308 0.53 19.74 -12.78
CA PRO A 308 0.36 19.90 -11.33
C PRO A 308 0.77 18.65 -10.55
N LEU A 309 0.34 17.47 -11.00
CA LEU A 309 0.63 16.21 -10.34
C LEU A 309 2.13 15.92 -10.35
N PHE A 310 2.81 16.07 -11.49
CA PHE A 310 4.25 15.84 -11.59
C PHE A 310 5.04 16.73 -10.63
N ILE A 311 4.66 18.00 -10.47
CA ILE A 311 5.28 18.92 -9.51
C ILE A 311 5.11 18.41 -8.08
N ILE A 312 3.89 18.04 -7.67
CA ILE A 312 3.61 17.51 -6.33
C ILE A 312 4.52 16.31 -6.03
N LEU A 313 4.60 15.37 -6.98
CA LEU A 313 5.33 14.12 -6.82
C LEU A 313 6.84 14.32 -6.70
N ILE A 314 7.42 15.28 -7.44
CA ILE A 314 8.83 15.64 -7.26
C ILE A 314 9.10 16.16 -5.85
N PHE A 315 8.20 16.98 -5.30
CA PHE A 315 8.33 17.45 -3.92
C PHE A 315 8.21 16.32 -2.90
N GLN A 316 7.37 15.31 -3.15
CA GLN A 316 7.31 14.10 -2.30
C GLN A 316 8.66 13.37 -2.26
N VAL A 317 9.28 13.18 -3.43
CA VAL A 317 10.60 12.54 -3.54
C VAL A 317 11.66 13.35 -2.79
N VAL A 318 11.72 14.66 -3.02
CA VAL A 318 12.67 15.55 -2.35
C VAL A 318 12.47 15.49 -0.83
N PHE A 319 11.23 15.56 -0.36
CA PHE A 319 10.91 15.44 1.06
C PHE A 319 11.44 14.14 1.65
N ILE A 320 11.18 12.98 1.03
CA ILE A 320 11.64 11.68 1.52
C ILE A 320 13.16 11.60 1.57
N VAL A 321 13.86 12.09 0.54
CA VAL A 321 15.33 12.14 0.52
C VAL A 321 15.87 12.96 1.69
N LEU A 322 15.37 14.20 1.85
CA LEU A 322 15.85 15.11 2.89
C LEU A 322 15.50 14.58 4.28
N TYR A 323 14.28 14.12 4.48
CA TYR A 323 13.81 13.56 5.74
C TYR A 323 14.60 12.32 6.14
N GLY A 324 14.84 11.40 5.20
CA GLY A 324 15.65 10.20 5.39
C GLY A 324 17.07 10.52 5.89
N ILE A 325 17.74 11.46 5.22
CA ILE A 325 19.13 11.83 5.49
C ILE A 325 19.27 12.65 6.79
N PHE A 326 18.41 13.65 7.00
CA PHE A 326 18.60 14.64 8.07
C PHE A 326 17.84 14.32 9.36
N VAL A 327 16.75 13.55 9.30
CA VAL A 327 15.90 13.27 10.46
C VAL A 327 15.93 11.78 10.79
N ALA A 328 15.43 10.92 9.89
CA ALA A 328 15.25 9.50 10.18
C ALA A 328 16.57 8.81 10.53
N PHE A 329 17.63 9.01 9.73
CA PHE A 329 18.96 8.46 10.01
C PHE A 329 19.48 8.82 11.41
N ARG A 330 19.23 10.06 11.86
CA ARG A 330 19.69 10.54 13.16
C ARG A 330 18.91 9.91 14.31
N LEU A 331 17.59 9.84 14.19
CA LEU A 331 16.71 9.30 15.23
C LEU A 331 16.78 7.77 15.33
N LEU A 332 17.15 7.09 14.25
CA LEU A 332 17.39 5.64 14.23
C LEU A 332 18.78 5.23 14.77
N GLY A 333 19.62 6.19 15.16
CA GLY A 333 20.88 5.93 15.86
C GLY A 333 22.16 6.04 15.02
N LYS A 334 22.08 6.53 13.78
CA LYS A 334 23.24 6.82 12.90
C LYS A 334 24.20 5.65 12.67
N ASN A 335 23.72 4.41 12.77
CA ASN A 335 24.51 3.20 12.55
C ASN A 335 24.15 2.53 11.22
N TYR A 336 24.78 1.40 10.91
CA TYR A 336 24.54 0.66 9.67
C TYR A 336 23.07 0.26 9.50
N ASP A 337 22.44 -0.29 10.55
CA ASP A 337 21.03 -0.66 10.53
C ASP A 337 20.15 0.55 10.20
N ALA A 338 20.43 1.72 10.80
CA ALA A 338 19.71 2.96 10.50
C ALA A 338 19.85 3.35 9.02
N ALA A 339 21.02 3.17 8.40
CA ALA A 339 21.20 3.46 6.98
C ALA A 339 20.40 2.48 6.09
N VAL A 340 20.35 1.19 6.44
CA VAL A 340 19.51 0.20 5.73
C VAL A 340 18.02 0.52 5.91
N MET A 341 17.60 0.84 7.14
CA MET A 341 16.23 1.24 7.46
C MET A 341 15.81 2.52 6.74
N VAL A 342 16.70 3.48 6.52
CA VAL A 342 16.40 4.67 5.70
C VAL A 342 16.19 4.31 4.23
N GLY A 343 16.93 3.34 3.69
CA GLY A 343 16.68 2.81 2.34
C GLY A 343 15.33 2.10 2.25
N GLY A 344 14.98 1.36 3.31
CA GLY A 344 13.65 0.79 3.53
C GLY A 344 12.56 1.86 3.58
N LEU A 345 12.74 2.91 4.38
CA LEU A 345 11.82 4.05 4.52
C LEU A 345 11.62 4.77 3.18
N ALA A 346 12.68 4.95 2.40
CA ALA A 346 12.57 5.58 1.08
C ALA A 346 11.76 4.72 0.09
N GLY A 347 11.87 3.39 0.18
CA GLY A 347 11.05 2.47 -0.59
C GLY A 347 9.59 2.46 -0.11
N HIS A 348 9.40 2.27 1.20
CA HIS A 348 8.11 2.22 1.86
C HIS A 348 7.31 3.51 1.68
N GLY A 349 7.92 4.65 2.00
CA GLY A 349 7.28 5.96 1.97
C GLY A 349 7.03 6.52 0.57
N LEU A 350 7.43 5.83 -0.50
CA LEU A 350 7.08 6.21 -1.88
C LEU A 350 6.41 5.09 -2.68
N GLY A 351 6.54 3.81 -2.29
CA GLY A 351 6.00 2.69 -3.07
C GLY A 351 5.52 1.50 -2.25
N GLY A 352 5.45 1.63 -0.92
CA GLY A 352 5.04 0.58 0.01
C GLY A 352 6.09 -0.49 0.30
N THR A 353 5.69 -1.49 1.06
CA THR A 353 6.57 -2.54 1.63
C THR A 353 7.40 -3.31 0.61
N PRO A 354 6.88 -3.72 -0.58
CA PRO A 354 7.70 -4.43 -1.57
C PRO A 354 8.95 -3.65 -2.00
N ASN A 355 8.83 -2.33 -2.13
CA ASN A 355 9.95 -1.45 -2.46
C ASN A 355 10.95 -1.34 -1.33
N ALA A 356 10.47 -1.28 -0.09
CA ALA A 356 11.32 -1.29 1.07
C ALA A 356 12.20 -2.54 1.09
N MET A 357 11.60 -3.70 0.84
CA MET A 357 12.30 -4.99 0.79
C MET A 357 13.31 -5.06 -0.35
N ALA A 358 12.93 -4.62 -1.55
CA ALA A 358 13.84 -4.58 -2.70
C ALA A 358 15.05 -3.67 -2.45
N ASN A 359 14.82 -2.48 -1.88
CA ASN A 359 15.89 -1.55 -1.52
C ASN A 359 16.82 -2.14 -0.47
N MET A 360 16.27 -2.63 0.64
CA MET A 360 17.06 -3.22 1.72
C MET A 360 17.86 -4.42 1.22
N GLY A 361 17.26 -5.31 0.41
CA GLY A 361 17.95 -6.45 -0.20
C GLY A 361 19.13 -6.03 -1.08
N ALA A 362 18.93 -5.06 -1.97
CA ALA A 362 20.02 -4.55 -2.81
C ALA A 362 21.14 -3.87 -2.00
N ILE A 363 20.81 -3.25 -0.87
CA ILE A 363 21.79 -2.66 0.04
C ILE A 363 22.57 -3.76 0.77
N THR A 364 21.88 -4.74 1.35
CA THR A 364 22.53 -5.80 2.14
C THR A 364 23.33 -6.77 1.30
N GLU A 365 22.92 -7.04 0.05
CA GLU A 365 23.72 -7.81 -0.91
C GLU A 365 25.10 -7.19 -1.14
N ARG A 366 25.18 -5.85 -1.14
CA ARG A 366 26.42 -5.12 -1.39
C ARG A 366 27.24 -4.82 -0.15
N PHE A 367 26.58 -4.47 0.96
CA PHE A 367 27.24 -3.92 2.15
C PHE A 367 27.22 -4.86 3.35
N GLY A 368 26.44 -5.95 3.31
CA GLY A 368 26.29 -6.95 4.37
C GLY A 368 24.92 -6.94 5.05
N GLU A 369 24.61 -8.02 5.77
CA GLU A 369 23.28 -8.26 6.36
C GLU A 369 22.89 -7.26 7.46
N SER A 370 21.57 -6.99 7.58
CA SER A 370 20.97 -6.21 8.68
C SER A 370 19.69 -6.87 9.19
N LYS A 371 19.83 -7.79 10.15
CA LYS A 371 18.68 -8.52 10.72
C LYS A 371 17.64 -7.59 11.36
N ARG A 372 18.09 -6.48 11.98
CA ARG A 372 17.18 -5.50 12.61
C ARG A 372 16.30 -4.79 11.60
N ALA A 373 16.85 -4.34 10.48
CA ALA A 373 16.07 -3.67 9.45
C ALA A 373 15.01 -4.60 8.86
N PHE A 374 15.38 -5.86 8.58
CA PHE A 374 14.48 -6.88 8.04
C PHE A 374 13.42 -7.38 9.04
N LEU A 375 13.61 -7.17 10.34
CA LEU A 375 12.54 -7.39 11.32
C LEU A 375 11.60 -6.17 11.40
N ILE A 376 12.15 -4.96 11.49
CA ILE A 376 11.37 -3.77 11.84
C ILE A 376 10.59 -3.21 10.66
N VAL A 377 11.25 -3.02 9.52
CA VAL A 377 10.66 -2.33 8.37
C VAL A 377 9.44 -3.07 7.82
N PRO A 378 9.45 -4.41 7.66
CA PRO A 378 8.29 -5.14 7.15
C PRO A 378 7.12 -5.14 8.11
N VAL A 379 7.36 -5.29 9.42
CA VAL A 379 6.31 -5.24 10.44
C VAL A 379 5.60 -3.88 10.40
N VAL A 380 6.37 -2.80 10.28
CA VAL A 380 5.81 -1.45 10.22
C VAL A 380 5.08 -1.21 8.91
N GLY A 381 5.72 -1.52 7.78
CA GLY A 381 5.16 -1.23 6.46
C GLY A 381 3.98 -2.10 6.06
N ALA A 382 3.93 -3.36 6.51
CA ALA A 382 2.89 -4.31 6.07
C ALA A 382 1.51 -4.01 6.67
N PHE A 383 1.43 -3.48 7.88
CA PHE A 383 0.13 -3.23 8.54
C PHE A 383 0.15 -2.16 9.64
N LEU A 384 1.25 -1.95 10.38
CA LEU A 384 1.20 -0.98 11.49
C LEU A 384 1.09 0.45 10.99
N ILE A 385 1.66 0.75 9.83
CA ILE A 385 1.58 2.09 9.26
C ILE A 385 0.13 2.52 9.06
N ASP A 386 -0.76 1.62 8.68
CA ASP A 386 -2.17 1.93 8.44
C ASP A 386 -2.88 2.42 9.71
N LEU A 387 -2.39 2.06 10.91
CA LEU A 387 -2.89 2.60 12.18
C LEU A 387 -2.62 4.10 12.37
N PHE A 388 -1.67 4.68 11.61
CA PHE A 388 -1.43 6.13 11.55
C PHE A 388 -1.84 6.74 10.20
N GLY A 389 -1.47 6.09 9.10
CA GLY A 389 -1.68 6.56 7.74
C GLY A 389 -3.14 6.74 7.40
N ILE A 390 -3.99 5.75 7.71
CA ILE A 390 -5.42 5.81 7.41
C ILE A 390 -6.12 6.92 8.22
N PRO A 391 -5.96 7.03 9.56
CA PRO A 391 -6.49 8.17 10.30
C PRO A 391 -6.01 9.53 9.79
N SER A 392 -4.73 9.65 9.40
CA SER A 392 -4.20 10.87 8.78
C SER A 392 -4.95 11.18 7.49
N ILE A 393 -5.01 10.24 6.54
CA ILE A 393 -5.70 10.41 5.25
C ILE A 393 -7.16 10.82 5.47
N ILE A 394 -7.89 10.13 6.33
CA ILE A 394 -9.32 10.42 6.58
C ILE A 394 -9.51 11.80 7.22
N THR A 395 -8.60 12.21 8.10
CA THR A 395 -8.62 13.56 8.69
C THR A 395 -8.47 14.60 7.59
N PHE A 396 -7.49 14.45 6.70
CA PHE A 396 -7.31 15.37 5.57
C PHE A 396 -8.50 15.35 4.61
N ILE A 397 -9.09 14.18 4.33
CA ILE A 397 -10.32 14.10 3.52
C ILE A 397 -11.43 14.92 4.16
N ASN A 398 -11.69 14.75 5.45
CA ASN A 398 -12.78 15.46 6.12
C ASN A 398 -12.53 16.97 6.29
N LEU A 399 -11.26 17.40 6.34
CA LEU A 399 -10.90 18.83 6.37
C LEU A 399 -11.08 19.53 5.03
N PHE A 400 -11.07 18.80 3.91
CA PHE A 400 -11.06 19.36 2.55
C PHE A 400 -12.14 18.76 1.63
N LYS A 401 -13.16 18.10 2.19
CA LYS A 401 -14.32 17.58 1.47
C LYS A 401 -15.32 18.67 1.09
#